data_AF-A0A962ADT4-F1
#
_entry.id   AF-A0A962ADT4-F1
#
_cell.length_a   1.000
_cell.length_b   1.000
_cell.length_c   1.000
_cell.angle_alpha   90.00
_cell.angle_beta   90.00
_cell.angle_gamma   90.00
#
_symmetry.space_group_name_H-M   'P 1'
#
loop_
_entity.id
_entity.type
_entity.pdbx_description
1 polymer ?
#
loop_
_entity_poly.entity_id
_entity_poly.type
_entity_poly.pdbx_seq_one_letter_code
_entity_poly.pdbx_strand_id
1 'polypeptide(L)'
;MSAKSHPSSPLVLHDVASLRAQVRAWRAAGERVALVPTMGALHAGHVSLVEEGFRRADRVIATVFVNPTQFAPTEDFSKYPRTLPADVEKLGKVGCDLCFAPDVTEMYPEGFATTVTLEGPAKVDLEDRFRPTHFAGVATVVSKLLNQAQADCAIFGEKDYQQLRVITRMARDLDIPTEIVGAATVREADGLAMSSRNVYLSADERVRAAAMYRALNHAASMIREGEVIGHE
;
A
#
# COMPACT_ATOMS: atom_id res chain seq x y z
N MET A 1 17.95 -15.34 20.35
CA MET A 1 17.59 -14.75 19.04
C MET A 1 18.59 -13.64 18.78
N SER A 2 19.50 -13.81 17.83
CA SER A 2 20.52 -12.78 17.54
C SER A 2 19.82 -11.59 16.89
N ALA A 3 19.94 -10.41 17.49
CA ALA A 3 19.48 -9.17 16.87
C ALA A 3 20.25 -8.99 15.54
N LYS A 4 19.57 -9.14 14.41
CA LYS A 4 20.17 -8.88 13.09
C LYS A 4 20.58 -7.40 13.09
N SER A 5 21.85 -7.11 12.78
CA SER A 5 22.33 -5.74 12.56
C SER A 5 21.75 -5.26 11.24
N HIS A 6 20.68 -4.47 11.32
CA HIS A 6 20.11 -3.85 10.13
C HIS A 6 21.05 -2.72 9.68
N PRO A 7 21.35 -2.58 8.37
CA PRO A 7 22.07 -1.42 7.88
C PRO A 7 21.30 -0.14 8.25
N SER A 8 22.01 0.96 8.47
CA SER A 8 21.42 2.26 8.87
C SER A 8 20.49 2.87 7.82
N SER A 9 20.48 2.35 6.58
CA SER A 9 19.63 2.76 5.47
C SER A 9 19.29 1.55 4.58
N PRO A 10 18.08 1.47 4.01
CA PRO A 10 17.74 0.44 3.03
C PRO A 10 18.60 0.56 1.77
N LEU A 11 18.80 -0.56 1.07
CA LEU A 11 19.29 -0.55 -0.32
C LEU A 11 18.23 0.12 -1.21
N VAL A 12 18.60 1.19 -1.94
CA VAL A 12 17.68 1.88 -2.85
C VAL A 12 17.93 1.40 -4.27
N LEU A 13 16.90 0.81 -4.90
CA LEU A 13 16.96 0.33 -6.28
C LEU A 13 15.90 1.03 -7.13
N HIS A 14 16.25 1.32 -8.38
CA HIS A 14 15.39 2.05 -9.32
C HIS A 14 14.94 1.20 -10.51
N ASP A 15 15.56 0.04 -10.74
CA ASP A 15 15.27 -0.82 -11.88
C ASP A 15 14.86 -2.24 -11.46
N VAL A 16 14.03 -2.87 -12.28
CA VAL A 16 13.45 -4.20 -12.03
C VAL A 16 14.52 -5.29 -12.07
N ALA A 17 15.58 -5.13 -12.86
CA ALA A 17 16.62 -6.15 -12.98
C ALA A 17 17.39 -6.29 -11.66
N SER A 18 17.79 -5.17 -11.06
CA SER A 18 18.45 -5.11 -9.75
C SER A 18 17.52 -5.62 -8.64
N LEU A 19 16.25 -5.21 -8.63
CA LEU A 19 15.25 -5.72 -7.67
C LEU A 19 15.18 -7.25 -7.71
N ARG A 20 15.01 -7.82 -8.91
CA ARG A 20 14.93 -9.28 -9.08
C ARG A 20 16.23 -9.98 -8.72
N ALA A 21 17.38 -9.38 -9.01
CA ALA A 21 18.67 -9.95 -8.62
C ALA A 21 18.78 -10.05 -7.10
N GLN A 22 18.41 -8.99 -6.37
CA GLN A 22 18.43 -8.98 -4.92
C GLN A 22 17.45 -9.99 -4.31
N VAL A 23 16.21 -10.06 -4.81
CA VAL A 23 15.23 -11.04 -4.31
C VAL A 23 15.67 -12.47 -4.58
N ARG A 24 16.22 -12.75 -5.77
CA ARG A 24 16.78 -14.10 -6.06
C ARG A 24 17.88 -14.47 -5.09
N ALA A 25 18.75 -13.53 -4.71
CA ALA A 25 19.81 -13.77 -3.73
C ALA A 25 19.24 -14.12 -2.35
N TRP A 26 18.24 -13.38 -1.86
CA TRP A 26 17.56 -13.68 -0.59
C TRP A 26 16.86 -15.04 -0.63
N ARG A 27 16.12 -15.35 -1.70
CA ARG A 27 15.45 -16.64 -1.86
C ARG A 27 16.44 -17.80 -1.94
N ALA A 28 17.59 -17.62 -2.61
CA ALA A 28 18.66 -18.62 -2.66
C ALA A 28 19.30 -18.88 -1.27
N ALA A 29 19.26 -17.89 -0.39
CA ALA A 29 19.64 -18.03 1.02
C ALA A 29 18.53 -18.63 1.90
N GLY A 30 17.38 -18.99 1.33
CA GLY A 30 16.22 -19.51 2.08
C GLY A 30 15.44 -18.46 2.87
N GLU A 31 15.68 -17.18 2.61
CA GLU A 31 15.03 -16.06 3.31
C GLU A 31 13.65 -15.77 2.69
N ARG A 32 12.64 -15.57 3.55
CA ARG A 32 11.32 -15.11 3.11
C ARG A 32 11.32 -13.60 2.88
N VAL A 33 10.57 -13.15 1.88
CA VAL A 33 10.50 -11.73 1.49
C VAL A 33 9.06 -11.22 1.61
N ALA A 34 8.88 -10.08 2.29
CA ALA A 34 7.64 -9.32 2.33
C ALA A 34 7.75 -8.07 1.44
N LEU A 35 6.66 -7.73 0.77
CA LEU A 35 6.51 -6.49 0.00
C LEU A 35 5.52 -5.55 0.69
N VAL A 36 5.86 -4.26 0.77
CA VAL A 36 4.99 -3.19 1.27
C VAL A 36 4.84 -2.15 0.16
N PRO A 37 3.81 -2.27 -0.71
CA PRO A 37 3.59 -1.30 -1.77
C PRO A 37 3.13 0.05 -1.20
N THR A 38 3.87 1.11 -1.49
CA THR A 38 3.50 2.50 -1.13
C THR A 38 3.74 3.46 -2.29
N MET A 39 3.13 4.65 -2.18
CA MET A 39 3.37 5.77 -3.07
C MET A 39 4.38 6.79 -2.53
N GLY A 40 5.03 6.52 -1.38
CA GLY A 40 5.87 7.48 -0.67
C GLY A 40 5.10 8.40 0.28
N ALA A 41 5.73 9.50 0.68
CA ALA A 41 5.23 10.41 1.72
C ALA A 41 4.82 9.64 2.99
N LEU A 42 5.77 8.85 3.49
CA LEU A 42 5.54 7.83 4.51
C LEU A 42 5.14 8.45 5.85
N HIS A 43 4.30 7.75 6.59
CA HIS A 43 3.82 8.12 7.92
C HIS A 43 3.77 6.86 8.80
N ALA A 44 3.38 6.98 10.09
CA ALA A 44 3.44 5.84 11.00
C ALA A 44 2.55 4.66 10.56
N GLY A 45 1.45 4.93 9.85
CA GLY A 45 0.71 3.87 9.14
C GLY A 45 1.57 3.02 8.21
N HIS A 46 2.37 3.63 7.32
CA HIS A 46 3.28 2.89 6.44
C HIS A 46 4.39 2.16 7.22
N VAL A 47 4.92 2.79 8.27
CA VAL A 47 5.91 2.17 9.16
C VAL A 47 5.36 0.89 9.78
N SER A 48 4.11 0.90 10.25
CA SER A 48 3.48 -0.29 10.83
C SER A 48 3.32 -1.44 9.82
N LEU A 49 3.21 -1.15 8.52
CA LEU A 49 3.16 -2.19 7.48
C LEU A 49 4.53 -2.86 7.30
N VAL A 50 5.62 -2.08 7.41
CA VAL A 50 6.99 -2.62 7.38
C VAL A 50 7.24 -3.49 8.60
N GLU A 51 6.82 -3.05 9.79
CA GLU A 51 6.89 -3.84 11.02
C GLU A 51 6.08 -5.14 10.91
N GLU A 52 4.88 -5.10 10.33
CA GLU A 52 4.08 -6.30 10.05
C GLU A 52 4.77 -7.23 9.02
N GLY A 53 5.47 -6.67 8.03
CA GLY A 53 6.31 -7.44 7.11
C GLY A 53 7.38 -8.26 7.84
N PHE A 54 8.07 -7.67 8.81
CA PHE A 54 9.08 -8.36 9.62
C PHE A 54 8.51 -9.44 10.54
N ARG A 55 7.21 -9.42 10.85
CA ARG A 55 6.56 -10.53 11.57
C ARG A 55 6.36 -11.77 10.70
N ARG A 56 6.48 -11.64 9.38
CA ARG A 56 6.11 -12.68 8.40
C ARG A 56 7.26 -13.11 7.50
N ALA A 57 8.29 -12.29 7.39
CA ALA A 57 9.40 -12.47 6.46
C ALA A 57 10.75 -12.09 7.09
N ASP A 58 11.82 -12.60 6.52
CA ASP A 58 13.20 -12.26 6.90
C ASP A 58 13.68 -10.95 6.31
N ARG A 59 13.10 -10.56 5.18
CA ARG A 59 13.42 -9.37 4.39
C ARG A 59 12.17 -8.58 4.06
N VAL A 60 12.25 -7.26 4.14
CA VAL A 60 11.14 -6.38 3.77
C VAL A 60 11.57 -5.42 2.66
N ILE A 61 10.77 -5.39 1.60
CA ILE A 61 10.85 -4.41 0.52
C ILE A 61 9.71 -3.41 0.70
N ALA A 62 10.03 -2.11 0.73
CA ALA A 62 9.03 -1.06 0.57
C ALA A 62 9.14 -0.45 -0.82
N THR A 63 8.02 -0.15 -1.48
CA THR A 63 8.04 0.61 -2.74
C THR A 63 7.78 2.09 -2.49
N VAL A 64 8.38 2.97 -3.28
CA VAL A 64 8.03 4.39 -3.34
C VAL A 64 7.76 4.74 -4.80
N PHE A 65 6.50 4.63 -5.21
CA PHE A 65 6.09 4.90 -6.59
C PHE A 65 4.71 5.54 -6.67
N VAL A 66 4.65 6.81 -7.06
CA VAL A 66 3.38 7.51 -7.33
C VAL A 66 2.88 7.09 -8.70
N ASN A 67 2.06 6.04 -8.74
CA ASN A 67 1.53 5.47 -9.98
C ASN A 67 0.60 6.48 -10.70
N PRO A 68 0.89 6.94 -11.93
CA PRO A 68 -0.01 7.83 -12.66
C PRO A 68 -1.34 7.16 -13.07
N THR A 69 -1.36 5.85 -13.32
CA THR A 69 -2.52 5.16 -13.91
C THR A 69 -3.72 5.04 -12.96
N GLN A 70 -3.52 5.26 -11.66
CA GLN A 70 -4.59 5.23 -10.66
C GLN A 70 -5.13 6.62 -10.31
N PHE A 71 -4.71 7.67 -11.02
CA PHE A 71 -5.21 9.03 -10.88
C PHE A 71 -6.02 9.44 -12.11
N ALA A 72 -7.21 10.00 -11.90
CA ALA A 72 -7.94 10.68 -12.98
C ALA A 72 -7.33 12.06 -13.29
N PRO A 73 -7.57 12.65 -14.48
CA PRO A 73 -7.02 13.97 -14.83
C PRO A 73 -7.37 15.11 -13.86
N THR A 74 -8.50 14.98 -13.16
CA THR A 74 -8.99 15.93 -12.16
C THR A 74 -8.43 15.70 -10.75
N GLU A 75 -7.68 14.62 -10.54
CA GLU A 75 -7.13 14.25 -9.23
C GLU A 75 -5.76 14.89 -8.96
N ASP A 76 -5.24 14.64 -7.76
CA ASP A 76 -4.10 15.33 -7.18
C ASP A 76 -2.72 14.79 -7.62
N PHE A 77 -2.59 14.14 -8.78
CA PHE A 77 -1.33 13.51 -9.21
C PHE A 77 -0.12 14.47 -9.21
N SER A 78 -0.31 15.69 -9.72
CA SER A 78 0.74 16.72 -9.76
C SER A 78 1.06 17.29 -8.38
N LYS A 79 0.10 17.28 -7.46
CA LYS A 79 0.22 17.81 -6.09
C LYS A 79 0.59 16.74 -5.06
N TYR A 80 0.64 15.47 -5.46
CA TYR A 80 0.98 14.37 -4.56
C TYR A 80 2.41 14.56 -4.01
N PRO A 81 2.61 14.50 -2.68
CA PRO A 81 3.91 14.72 -2.06
C PRO A 81 4.93 13.68 -2.52
N ARG A 82 6.11 14.14 -2.95
CA ARG A 82 7.23 13.30 -3.37
C ARG A 82 8.44 13.61 -2.50
N THR A 83 8.76 12.71 -1.57
CA THR A 83 9.72 12.95 -0.50
C THR A 83 10.70 11.80 -0.33
N LEU A 84 11.19 11.22 -1.43
CA LEU A 84 12.02 10.00 -1.42
C LEU A 84 13.17 10.04 -0.39
N PRO A 85 13.97 11.12 -0.25
CA PRO A 85 15.02 11.15 0.78
C PRO A 85 14.49 10.98 2.22
N ALA A 86 13.39 11.65 2.55
CA ALA A 86 12.76 11.54 3.87
C ALA A 86 12.06 10.18 4.06
N ASP A 87 11.56 9.58 2.98
CA ASP A 87 10.96 8.25 2.99
C ASP A 87 12.02 7.18 3.25
N VAL A 88 13.18 7.25 2.57
CA VAL A 88 14.34 6.37 2.81
C VAL A 88 14.85 6.48 4.25
N GLU A 89 14.92 7.69 4.80
CA GLU A 89 15.31 7.90 6.21
C GLU A 89 14.33 7.19 7.18
N LYS A 90 13.02 7.33 6.95
CA LYS A 90 11.99 6.65 7.77
C LYS A 90 12.08 5.13 7.65
N LEU A 91 12.32 4.63 6.43
CA LEU A 91 12.51 3.19 6.19
C LEU A 91 13.75 2.65 6.89
N GLY A 92 14.86 3.40 6.89
CA GLY A 92 16.10 3.04 7.60
C GLY A 92 15.90 2.94 9.11
N LYS A 93 15.12 3.86 9.70
CA LYS A 93 14.80 3.85 11.14
C LYS A 93 14.06 2.59 11.61
N VAL A 94 13.31 1.93 10.71
CA VAL A 94 12.58 0.68 11.01
C VAL A 94 13.26 -0.55 10.42
N GLY A 95 14.50 -0.40 9.93
CA GLY A 95 15.33 -1.50 9.45
C GLY A 95 14.88 -2.10 8.12
N CYS A 96 14.06 -1.42 7.31
CA CYS A 96 13.67 -1.91 5.98
C CYS A 96 14.90 -2.29 5.16
N ASP A 97 14.91 -3.47 4.52
CA ASP A 97 16.08 -3.97 3.80
C ASP A 97 16.26 -3.26 2.45
N LEU A 98 15.17 -2.97 1.75
CA LEU A 98 15.19 -2.43 0.39
C LEU A 98 14.04 -1.44 0.13
N CYS A 99 14.39 -0.31 -0.49
CA CYS A 99 13.44 0.65 -1.04
C CYS A 99 13.46 0.55 -2.57
N PHE A 100 12.38 0.04 -3.17
CA PHE A 100 12.23 0.03 -4.63
C PHE A 100 11.52 1.31 -5.07
N ALA A 101 12.26 2.21 -5.72
CA ALA A 101 11.78 3.53 -6.11
C ALA A 101 11.93 3.75 -7.62
N PRO A 102 11.24 2.98 -8.46
CA PRO A 102 11.33 3.12 -9.91
C PRO A 102 10.72 4.44 -10.37
N ASP A 103 11.16 4.90 -11.54
CA ASP A 103 10.47 5.99 -12.24
C ASP A 103 9.30 5.45 -13.10
N VAL A 104 8.58 6.38 -13.73
CA VAL A 104 7.43 6.04 -14.59
C VAL A 104 7.87 5.26 -15.82
N THR A 105 9.04 5.52 -16.38
CA THR A 105 9.52 4.86 -17.60
C THR A 105 9.95 3.42 -17.36
N GLU A 106 10.49 3.11 -16.19
CA GLU A 106 10.79 1.73 -15.78
C GLU A 106 9.49 0.95 -15.53
N MET A 107 8.49 1.58 -14.91
CA MET A 107 7.19 0.94 -14.67
C MET A 107 6.37 0.80 -15.95
N TYR A 108 6.37 1.81 -16.80
CA TYR A 108 5.54 1.92 -18.00
C TYR A 108 6.40 2.40 -19.18
N PRO A 109 7.14 1.48 -19.83
CA PRO A 109 7.96 1.82 -20.99
C PRO A 109 7.09 2.28 -22.16
N GLU A 110 7.72 2.91 -23.16
CA GLU A 110 7.05 3.35 -24.38
C GLU A 110 6.26 2.19 -25.02
N GLY A 111 4.99 2.44 -25.36
CA GLY A 111 4.10 1.42 -25.92
C GLY A 111 3.46 0.47 -24.89
N PHE A 112 3.58 0.72 -23.58
CA PHE A 112 2.87 -0.06 -22.57
C PHE A 112 1.35 -0.03 -22.80
N ALA A 113 0.75 -1.20 -23.05
CA ALA A 113 -0.64 -1.32 -23.49
C ALA A 113 -1.49 -2.33 -22.68
N THR A 114 -0.94 -2.87 -21.59
CA THR A 114 -1.60 -3.95 -20.82
C THR A 114 -2.27 -3.38 -19.57
N THR A 115 -3.53 -3.75 -19.35
CA THR A 115 -4.30 -3.39 -18.15
C THR A 115 -4.99 -4.61 -17.56
N VAL A 116 -5.37 -4.53 -16.29
CA VAL A 116 -6.21 -5.53 -15.61
C VAL A 116 -7.64 -4.99 -15.52
N THR A 117 -8.58 -5.71 -16.11
CA THR A 117 -10.02 -5.42 -16.00
C THR A 117 -10.60 -6.17 -14.80
N LEU A 118 -11.40 -5.48 -14.00
CA LEU A 118 -11.90 -5.99 -12.73
C LEU A 118 -13.43 -6.04 -12.70
N GLU A 119 -13.94 -7.01 -11.95
CA GLU A 119 -15.34 -7.15 -11.55
C GLU A 119 -15.41 -7.31 -10.01
N GLY A 120 -16.58 -7.65 -9.48
CA GLY A 120 -16.74 -8.02 -8.08
C GLY A 120 -16.40 -6.87 -7.14
N PRO A 121 -15.42 -7.00 -6.21
CA PRO A 121 -15.11 -5.94 -5.24
C PRO A 121 -14.77 -4.58 -5.84
N ALA A 122 -14.40 -4.51 -7.11
CA ALA A 122 -14.12 -3.26 -7.83
C ALA A 122 -15.39 -2.57 -8.38
N LYS A 123 -16.58 -3.18 -8.25
CA LYS A 123 -17.86 -2.67 -8.77
C LYS A 123 -19.00 -2.90 -7.77
N VAL A 124 -18.93 -2.19 -6.64
CA VAL A 124 -19.90 -2.33 -5.52
C VAL A 124 -20.46 -0.99 -5.05
N ASP A 125 -20.30 0.07 -5.84
CA ASP A 125 -20.81 1.42 -5.57
C ASP A 125 -20.22 2.08 -4.31
N LEU A 126 -18.94 1.81 -4.02
CA LEU A 126 -18.16 2.45 -2.96
C LEU A 126 -17.18 3.47 -3.59
N GLU A 127 -15.86 3.31 -3.44
CA GLU A 127 -14.87 4.22 -4.06
C GLU A 127 -14.94 4.16 -5.60
N ASP A 128 -15.32 3.00 -6.15
CA ASP A 128 -15.49 2.78 -7.59
C ASP A 128 -16.52 3.73 -8.22
N ARG A 129 -17.53 4.14 -7.47
CA ARG A 129 -18.53 5.13 -7.90
C ARG A 129 -17.89 6.49 -8.17
N PHE A 130 -17.01 6.92 -7.28
CA PHE A 130 -16.40 8.24 -7.32
C PHE A 130 -15.14 8.29 -8.19
N ARG A 131 -14.51 7.13 -8.40
CA ARG A 131 -13.21 6.99 -9.07
C ARG A 131 -13.23 5.80 -10.06
N PRO A 132 -13.99 5.89 -11.17
CA PRO A 132 -14.34 4.75 -12.00
C PRO A 132 -13.17 4.03 -12.68
N THR A 133 -12.04 4.71 -12.89
CA THR A 133 -10.82 4.11 -13.48
C THR A 133 -9.78 3.70 -12.44
N HIS A 134 -9.98 4.02 -11.16
CA HIS A 134 -8.96 3.92 -10.12
C HIS A 134 -8.48 2.49 -9.90
N PHE A 135 -9.41 1.55 -9.69
CA PHE A 135 -9.04 0.17 -9.35
C PHE A 135 -8.35 -0.57 -10.50
N ALA A 136 -8.67 -0.26 -11.76
CA ALA A 136 -7.93 -0.82 -12.90
C ALA A 136 -6.46 -0.38 -12.89
N GLY A 137 -6.19 0.89 -12.58
CA GLY A 137 -4.84 1.41 -12.38
C GLY A 137 -4.12 0.75 -11.19
N VAL A 138 -4.80 0.60 -10.06
CA VAL A 138 -4.27 -0.07 -8.88
C VAL A 138 -3.94 -1.54 -9.16
N ALA A 139 -4.86 -2.30 -9.75
CA ALA A 139 -4.64 -3.70 -10.07
C ALA A 139 -3.50 -3.89 -11.06
N THR A 140 -3.39 -3.01 -12.06
CA THR A 140 -2.30 -3.05 -13.04
C THR A 140 -0.94 -2.83 -12.37
N VAL A 141 -0.80 -1.78 -11.54
CA VAL A 141 0.49 -1.52 -10.86
C VAL A 141 0.82 -2.58 -9.83
N VAL A 142 -0.15 -3.04 -9.03
CA VAL A 142 0.09 -4.04 -7.99
C VAL A 142 0.43 -5.39 -8.62
N SER A 143 -0.24 -5.81 -9.69
CA SER A 143 0.13 -7.03 -10.43
C SER A 143 1.58 -6.98 -10.93
N LYS A 144 2.00 -5.83 -11.45
CA LYS A 144 3.41 -5.62 -11.86
C LYS A 144 4.36 -5.73 -10.68
N LEU A 145 4.09 -5.03 -9.57
CA LEU A 145 4.94 -5.07 -8.38
C LEU A 145 5.05 -6.48 -7.80
N LEU A 146 3.96 -7.24 -7.73
CA LEU A 146 3.97 -8.64 -7.28
C LEU A 146 4.82 -9.52 -8.20
N ASN A 147 4.70 -9.36 -9.51
CA ASN A 147 5.51 -10.09 -10.50
C ASN A 147 6.99 -9.63 -10.56
N GLN A 148 7.27 -8.37 -10.25
CA GLN A 148 8.62 -7.81 -10.23
C GLN A 148 9.36 -8.23 -8.96
N ALA A 149 8.70 -8.12 -7.81
CA ALA A 149 9.29 -8.45 -6.50
C ALA A 149 9.28 -9.95 -6.22
N GLN A 150 8.30 -10.72 -6.70
CA GLN A 150 8.14 -12.16 -6.39
C GLN A 150 8.27 -12.47 -4.89
N ALA A 151 7.70 -11.59 -4.06
CA ALA A 151 7.69 -11.71 -2.62
C ALA A 151 6.75 -12.85 -2.17
N ASP A 152 7.00 -13.41 -1.00
CA ASP A 152 6.19 -14.49 -0.44
C ASP A 152 4.88 -13.96 0.18
N CYS A 153 4.90 -12.73 0.70
CA CYS A 153 3.71 -12.02 1.11
C CYS A 153 3.78 -10.52 0.75
N ALA A 154 2.62 -9.87 0.66
CA ALA A 154 2.50 -8.43 0.45
C ALA A 154 1.52 -7.83 1.47
N ILE A 155 1.97 -6.77 2.15
CA ILE A 155 1.25 -6.15 3.26
C ILE A 155 0.54 -4.88 2.79
N PHE A 156 -0.76 -4.79 3.07
CA PHE A 156 -1.60 -3.65 2.73
C PHE A 156 -2.41 -3.20 3.95
N GLY A 157 -2.59 -1.89 4.10
CA GLY A 157 -3.41 -1.34 5.19
C GLY A 157 -4.91 -1.57 4.97
N GLU A 158 -5.63 -1.96 6.01
CA GLU A 158 -7.09 -2.10 6.01
C GLU A 158 -7.84 -0.77 5.85
N LYS A 159 -7.13 0.35 5.97
CA LYS A 159 -7.69 1.70 5.76
C LYS A 159 -8.32 1.82 4.38
N ASP A 160 -7.72 1.22 3.36
CA ASP A 160 -8.23 1.17 1.99
C ASP A 160 -8.90 -0.20 1.76
N TYR A 161 -9.96 -0.48 2.53
CA TYR A 161 -10.54 -1.83 2.62
C TYR A 161 -11.02 -2.38 1.27
N GLN A 162 -11.69 -1.55 0.44
CA GLN A 162 -12.12 -1.97 -0.89
C GLN A 162 -10.91 -2.32 -1.78
N GLN A 163 -9.84 -1.52 -1.73
CA GLN A 163 -8.60 -1.79 -2.45
C GLN A 163 -7.99 -3.14 -2.01
N LEU A 164 -7.91 -3.40 -0.70
CA LEU A 164 -7.43 -4.68 -0.17
C LEU A 164 -8.26 -5.86 -0.73
N ARG A 165 -9.59 -5.73 -0.77
CA ARG A 165 -10.48 -6.76 -1.32
C ARG A 165 -10.29 -6.96 -2.82
N VAL A 166 -10.09 -5.88 -3.58
CA VAL A 166 -9.77 -5.94 -5.01
C VAL A 166 -8.45 -6.66 -5.25
N ILE A 167 -7.38 -6.28 -4.54
CA ILE A 167 -6.05 -6.87 -4.69
C ILE A 167 -6.06 -8.35 -4.28
N THR A 168 -6.71 -8.67 -3.16
CA THR A 168 -6.85 -10.06 -2.69
C THR A 168 -7.55 -10.92 -3.73
N ARG A 169 -8.64 -10.41 -4.33
CA ARG A 169 -9.38 -11.13 -5.37
C ARG A 169 -8.55 -11.29 -6.65
N MET A 170 -7.87 -10.23 -7.08
CA MET A 170 -6.99 -10.23 -8.25
C MET A 170 -5.84 -11.23 -8.10
N ALA A 171 -5.15 -11.23 -6.96
CA ALA A 171 -4.04 -12.16 -6.71
C ALA A 171 -4.51 -13.62 -6.77
N ARG A 172 -5.68 -13.92 -6.16
CA ARG A 172 -6.32 -15.24 -6.25
C ARG A 172 -6.68 -15.61 -7.69
N ASP A 173 -7.39 -14.74 -8.41
CA ASP A 173 -7.95 -15.06 -9.73
C ASP A 173 -6.87 -15.15 -10.83
N LEU A 174 -5.70 -14.53 -10.62
CA LEU A 174 -4.55 -14.60 -11.53
C LEU A 174 -3.46 -15.58 -11.06
N ASP A 175 -3.77 -16.46 -10.10
CA ASP A 175 -2.85 -17.46 -9.54
C ASP A 175 -1.50 -16.86 -9.07
N ILE A 176 -1.52 -15.63 -8.57
CA ILE A 176 -0.33 -14.96 -8.04
C ILE A 176 0.01 -15.61 -6.69
N PRO A 177 1.22 -16.18 -6.51
CA PRO A 177 1.56 -16.99 -5.34
C PRO A 177 1.84 -16.16 -4.08
N THR A 178 1.91 -14.83 -4.20
CA THR A 178 2.14 -13.94 -3.07
C THR A 178 0.91 -13.86 -2.17
N GLU A 179 1.07 -14.17 -0.88
CA GLU A 179 0.02 -14.01 0.12
C GLU A 179 -0.33 -12.52 0.31
N ILE A 180 -1.59 -12.15 0.15
CA ILE A 180 -2.06 -10.78 0.42
C ILE A 180 -2.51 -10.66 1.87
N VAL A 181 -1.82 -9.81 2.63
CA VAL A 181 -2.04 -9.62 4.08
C VAL A 181 -2.61 -8.24 4.35
N GLY A 182 -3.75 -8.20 5.06
CA GLY A 182 -4.30 -6.98 5.64
C GLY A 182 -3.66 -6.66 6.98
N ALA A 183 -3.32 -5.39 7.21
CA ALA A 183 -2.82 -4.88 8.47
C ALA A 183 -3.73 -3.78 9.02
N ALA A 184 -3.95 -3.79 10.33
CA ALA A 184 -4.89 -2.89 11.00
C ALA A 184 -4.59 -1.40 10.72
N THR A 185 -5.66 -0.61 10.60
CA THR A 185 -5.53 0.83 10.37
C THR A 185 -4.89 1.54 11.56
N VAL A 186 -3.72 2.14 11.35
CA VAL A 186 -3.10 3.05 12.34
C VAL A 186 -3.81 4.39 12.33
N ARG A 187 -4.03 4.93 13.53
CA ARG A 187 -4.78 6.16 13.78
C ARG A 187 -3.93 7.15 14.56
N GLU A 188 -4.20 8.42 14.36
CA GLU A 188 -3.72 9.51 15.21
C GLU A 188 -4.39 9.43 16.59
N ALA A 189 -3.89 10.22 17.57
CA ALA A 189 -4.35 10.16 18.96
C ALA A 189 -5.86 10.42 19.14
N ASP A 190 -6.46 11.18 18.24
CA ASP A 190 -7.90 11.48 18.22
C ASP A 190 -8.72 10.49 17.37
N GLY A 191 -8.09 9.43 16.86
CA GLY A 191 -8.72 8.36 16.11
C GLY A 191 -8.82 8.56 14.60
N LEU A 192 -8.40 9.72 14.07
CA LEU A 192 -8.33 9.92 12.62
C LEU A 192 -7.37 8.89 12.00
N ALA A 193 -7.82 8.20 10.94
CA ALA A 193 -6.94 7.27 10.22
C ALA A 193 -5.77 8.04 9.61
N MET A 194 -4.54 7.54 9.77
CA MET A 194 -3.38 8.18 9.19
C MET A 194 -3.42 8.09 7.66
N SER A 195 -3.17 9.22 7.01
CA SER A 195 -3.10 9.33 5.55
C SER A 195 -2.15 10.45 5.16
N SER A 196 -1.36 10.25 4.11
CA SER A 196 -0.50 11.30 3.54
C SER A 196 -1.32 12.53 3.10
N ARG A 197 -2.61 12.35 2.81
CA ARG A 197 -3.54 13.45 2.45
C ARG A 197 -4.06 14.25 3.64
N ASN A 198 -3.81 13.84 4.90
CA ASN A 198 -4.21 14.62 6.07
C ASN A 198 -3.53 16.00 6.09
N VAL A 199 -2.38 16.15 5.42
CA VAL A 199 -1.66 17.43 5.26
C VAL A 199 -2.47 18.50 4.50
N TYR A 200 -3.50 18.10 3.75
CA TYR A 200 -4.35 19.03 3.01
C TYR A 200 -5.46 19.65 3.86
N LEU A 201 -5.73 19.09 5.04
CA LEU A 201 -6.79 19.58 5.92
C LEU A 201 -6.35 20.87 6.62
N SER A 202 -7.21 21.89 6.57
CA SER A 202 -7.11 23.03 7.49
C SER A 202 -7.31 22.59 8.95
N ALA A 203 -6.95 23.46 9.90
CA ALA A 203 -7.13 23.17 11.33
C ALA A 203 -8.60 22.79 11.67
N ASP A 204 -9.56 23.52 11.09
CA ASP A 204 -10.99 23.28 11.32
C ASP A 204 -11.48 21.98 10.67
N GLU A 205 -11.01 21.67 9.45
CA GLU A 205 -11.35 20.42 8.77
C GLU A 205 -10.74 19.21 9.49
N ARG A 206 -9.52 19.35 10.04
CA ARG A 206 -8.84 18.30 10.80
C ARG A 206 -9.61 17.89 12.04
N VAL A 207 -10.18 18.84 12.78
CA VAL A 207 -11.03 18.55 13.94
C VAL A 207 -12.32 17.84 13.53
N ARG A 208 -12.95 18.27 12.42
CA ARG A 208 -14.16 17.63 11.89
C ARG A 208 -13.88 16.22 11.38
N ALA A 209 -12.75 15.98 10.71
CA ALA A 209 -12.39 14.68 10.13
C ALA A 209 -12.35 13.56 11.18
N ALA A 210 -11.92 13.87 12.41
CA ALA A 210 -11.89 12.90 13.51
C ALA A 210 -13.29 12.37 13.91
N ALA A 211 -14.37 13.09 13.56
CA ALA A 211 -15.74 12.64 13.80
C ALA A 211 -16.09 11.35 13.03
N MET A 212 -15.44 11.11 11.89
CA MET A 212 -15.66 9.89 11.10
C MET A 212 -15.35 8.62 11.90
N TYR A 213 -14.29 8.63 12.72
CA TYR A 213 -13.95 7.48 13.56
C TYR A 213 -15.02 7.20 14.62
N ARG A 214 -15.56 8.26 15.24
CA ARG A 214 -16.65 8.12 16.21
C ARG A 214 -17.90 7.54 15.57
N ALA A 215 -18.28 8.02 14.38
CA ALA A 215 -19.42 7.50 13.63
C ALA A 215 -19.24 6.02 13.27
N LEU A 216 -18.05 5.62 12.79
CA LEU A 216 -17.75 4.23 12.47
C LEU A 216 -17.83 3.31 13.70
N ASN A 217 -17.30 3.75 14.85
CA ASN A 217 -17.37 2.96 16.09
C ASN A 217 -18.80 2.83 16.61
N HIS A 218 -19.59 3.90 16.51
CA HIS A 218 -20.99 3.88 16.90
C HIS A 218 -21.78 2.90 16.04
N ALA A 219 -21.63 2.99 14.71
CA ALA A 219 -22.25 2.05 13.78
C ALA A 219 -21.80 0.60 14.07
N ALA A 220 -20.51 0.39 14.33
CA ALA A 220 -20.01 -0.94 14.69
C ALA A 220 -20.60 -1.47 16.01
N SER A 221 -20.93 -0.62 16.98
CA SER A 221 -21.60 -1.02 18.23
C SER A 221 -23.02 -1.48 17.97
N MET A 222 -23.80 -0.64 17.29
CA MET A 222 -25.18 -0.93 16.91
C MET A 222 -25.29 -2.24 16.10
N ILE A 223 -24.40 -2.46 15.13
CA ILE A 223 -24.35 -3.73 14.36
C ILE A 223 -24.09 -4.93 15.29
N ARG A 224 -23.16 -4.81 16.25
CA ARG A 224 -22.88 -5.89 17.22
C ARG A 224 -24.05 -6.15 18.16
N GLU A 225 -24.85 -5.12 18.44
CA GLU A 225 -26.06 -5.19 19.27
C GLU A 225 -27.27 -5.73 18.47
N GLY A 226 -27.10 -6.00 17.17
CA GLY A 226 -28.12 -6.58 16.30
C GLY A 226 -29.05 -5.54 15.67
N GLU A 227 -28.72 -4.25 15.77
CA GLU A 227 -29.47 -3.20 15.09
C GLU A 227 -29.20 -3.23 13.58
N VAL A 228 -30.25 -2.96 12.79
CA VAL A 228 -30.13 -2.82 11.34
C VAL A 228 -29.59 -1.42 11.03
N ILE A 229 -28.38 -1.38 10.45
CA ILE A 229 -27.77 -0.14 9.96
C ILE A 229 -27.72 -0.16 8.43
N GLY A 230 -28.42 0.79 7.81
CA GLY A 230 -28.51 0.97 6.36
C GLY A 230 -29.87 1.52 5.97
N HIS A 231 -29.99 1.99 4.72
CA HIS A 231 -31.29 2.27 4.12
C HIS A 231 -31.94 0.95 3.68
N GLU A 232 -33.26 0.82 3.90
CA GLU A 232 -34.10 -0.16 3.21
C GLU A 232 -33.99 -0.04 1.68
#